data_AF-A0A8H8Z422-F1
#
_entry.id   AF-A0A8H8Z422-F1
#
_cell.length_a   1.000
_cell.length_b   1.000
_cell.length_c   1.000
_cell.angle_alpha   90.00
_cell.angle_beta   90.00
_cell.angle_gamma   90.00
#
_symmetry.space_group_name_H-M   'P 1'
#
loop_
_entity.id
_entity.type
_entity.pdbx_description
1 polymer ?
#
loop_
_entity_poly.entity_id
_entity_poly.type
_entity_poly.pdbx_seq_one_letter_code
_entity_poly.pdbx_strand_id
1 'polypeptide(L)' 'MSEFTVARPDQAYVCDITWIWTQEGWLYLAVVIDLFSRKVVGWSMSSRMKATLVCDALRMAIWLR' A
#
# COMPACT_ATOMS: atom_id res chain seq x y z
N MET A 1 6.92 -21.08 8.91
CA MET A 1 5.87 -20.21 8.32
C MET A 1 5.40 -19.29 9.42
N SER A 2 5.56 -17.97 9.29
CA SER A 2 5.03 -17.03 10.28
C SER A 2 3.50 -17.02 10.18
N GLU A 3 2.80 -17.15 11.31
CA GLU A 3 1.34 -16.98 11.36
C GLU A 3 1.01 -15.50 11.13
N PHE A 4 0.41 -15.19 9.96
CA PHE A 4 -0.16 -13.89 9.65
C PHE A 4 -1.65 -13.81 10.03
N THR A 5 -2.03 -14.47 11.13
CA THR A 5 -3.40 -14.45 11.63
C THR A 5 -3.59 -13.20 12.47
N VAL A 6 -4.25 -12.20 11.90
CA VAL A 6 -4.61 -10.95 12.59
C VAL A 6 -6.07 -11.09 13.04
N ALA A 7 -6.38 -10.70 14.28
CA ALA A 7 -7.67 -10.98 14.88
C ALA A 7 -8.76 -9.94 14.54
N ARG A 8 -8.38 -8.72 14.17
CA ARG A 8 -9.30 -7.59 13.89
C ARG A 8 -8.75 -6.70 12.77
N PRO A 9 -9.61 -5.95 12.06
CA PRO A 9 -9.17 -4.89 11.15
C PRO A 9 -8.25 -3.88 11.85
N ASP A 10 -7.39 -3.23 11.06
CA ASP A 10 -6.60 -2.06 11.45
C ASP A 10 -5.51 -2.32 12.50
N GLN A 11 -5.17 -3.59 12.76
CA GLN A 11 -4.11 -3.96 13.70
C GLN A 11 -2.74 -4.14 13.05
N ALA A 12 -2.71 -4.59 11.81
CA ALA A 12 -1.48 -4.80 11.08
C ALA A 12 -1.71 -4.57 9.57
N TYR A 13 -0.82 -3.79 8.99
CA TYR A 13 -0.82 -3.49 7.56
C TYR A 13 0.44 -4.06 6.93
N VAL A 14 0.32 -4.46 5.66
CA VAL A 14 1.48 -4.74 4.80
C VAL A 14 1.47 -3.76 3.65
N CYS A 15 2.67 -3.27 3.30
CA CYS A 15 2.87 -2.40 2.17
C CYS A 15 3.86 -3.05 1.20
N ASP A 16 3.61 -2.87 -0.09
CA ASP A 16 4.57 -3.21 -1.15
C ASP A 16 4.65 -2.06 -2.17
N ILE A 17 5.77 -1.98 -2.89
CA ILE A 17 5.96 -1.06 -4.00
C ILE A 17 6.32 -1.86 -5.22
N THR A 18 5.57 -1.66 -6.29
CA THR A 18 5.86 -2.24 -7.60
C THR A 18 6.02 -1.16 -8.66
N TRP A 19 6.54 -1.55 -9.83
CA TRP A 19 6.64 -0.70 -11.01
C TRP A 19 5.83 -1.30 -12.16
N ILE A 20 5.13 -0.43 -12.87
CA ILE A 20 4.24 -0.79 -13.97
C ILE A 20 4.75 -0.08 -15.22
N TRP A 21 4.95 -0.82 -16.30
CA TRP A 21 5.29 -0.23 -17.60
C TRP A 21 4.03 0.37 -18.23
N THR A 22 4.11 1.63 -18.65
CA THR A 22 3.05 2.35 -19.35
C THR A 22 3.58 2.93 -20.65
N GLN A 23 2.69 3.47 -21.50
CA GLN A 23 3.11 4.16 -22.73
C GLN A 23 3.90 5.45 -22.45
N GLU A 24 3.79 6.01 -21.24
CA GLU A 24 4.49 7.22 -20.80
C GLU A 24 5.75 6.91 -19.98
N GLY A 25 6.10 5.61 -19.85
CA GLY A 25 7.25 5.13 -19.07
C GLY A 25 6.86 4.38 -17.80
N TRP A 26 7.82 4.26 -16.87
CA TRP A 26 7.62 3.55 -15.60
C TRP A 26 6.76 4.34 -14.61
N LEU A 27 5.74 3.69 -14.06
CA LEU A 27 4.92 4.19 -12.96
C LEU A 27 5.18 3.36 -11.70
N TYR A 28 5.52 4.01 -10.60
CA TYR A 28 5.64 3.35 -9.30
C TYR A 28 4.29 3.39 -8.59
N LEU A 29 3.86 2.24 -8.06
CA LEU A 29 2.62 2.07 -7.30
C LEU A 29 2.98 1.53 -5.92
N ALA A 30 2.60 2.26 -4.88
CA ALA A 30 2.61 1.77 -3.50
C ALA A 30 1.19 1.36 -3.09
N VAL A 31 1.06 0.20 -2.48
CA VAL A 31 -0.23 -0.36 -2.01
C VAL A 31 -0.11 -0.76 -0.56
N VAL A 32 -1.11 -0.42 0.24
CA VAL A 32 -1.25 -0.81 1.64
C VAL A 32 -2.48 -1.71 1.80
N ILE A 33 -2.28 -2.88 2.38
CA ILE A 33 -3.31 -3.88 2.65
C ILE A 33 -3.49 -4.04 4.16
N ASP A 34 -4.74 -4.06 4.62
CA ASP A 34 -5.09 -4.52 5.96
C ASP A 34 -5.02 -6.05 6.02
N LEU A 35 -4.20 -6.60 6.93
CA LEU A 35 -3.92 -8.04 6.97
C LEU A 35 -5.12 -8.88 7.42
N PHE A 36 -6.04 -8.31 8.18
CA PHE A 36 -7.26 -9.00 8.59
C PHE A 36 -8.23 -9.17 7.41
N SER A 37 -8.61 -8.07 6.76
CA SER A 37 -9.64 -8.06 5.71
C SER A 37 -9.10 -8.40 4.32
N ARG A 38 -7.76 -8.34 4.14
CA ARG A 38 -7.07 -8.48 2.85
C ARG A 38 -7.47 -7.43 1.81
N LYS A 39 -8.10 -6.33 2.25
CA LYS A 39 -8.49 -5.23 1.38
C LYS A 39 -7.34 -4.25 1.19
N VAL A 40 -7.26 -3.68 -0.01
CA VAL A 40 -6.46 -2.47 -0.24
C VAL A 40 -7.13 -1.32 0.49
N VAL A 41 -6.43 -0.77 1.48
CA VAL A 41 -6.93 0.34 2.31
C VAL A 41 -6.25 1.67 1.97
N GLY A 42 -5.12 1.64 1.25
CA GLY A 42 -4.47 2.84 0.76
C GLY A 42 -3.56 2.56 -0.42
N TRP A 43 -3.38 3.55 -1.28
CA TRP A 43 -2.50 3.45 -2.43
C TRP A 43 -2.03 4.84 -2.88
N SER A 44 -0.92 4.87 -3.62
CA SER A 44 -0.43 6.09 -4.27
C SER A 44 0.43 5.73 -5.48
N MET A 45 0.49 6.62 -6.47
CA MET A 45 1.25 6.43 -7.71
C MET A 45 2.14 7.63 -8.02
N SER A 46 3.31 7.39 -8.59
CA SER A 46 4.25 8.45 -8.99
C SER A 46 5.18 7.97 -10.09
N SER A 47 5.62 8.88 -10.97
CA SER A 47 6.70 8.61 -11.94
C SER A 47 8.08 8.52 -11.29
N ARG A 48 8.18 8.76 -9.97
CA ARG A 48 9.43 8.68 -9.19
C ARG A 48 9.22 7.95 -7.87
N MET A 49 10.11 7.01 -7.56
CA MET A 49 10.17 6.36 -6.26
C MET A 49 10.74 7.31 -5.20
N LYS A 50 9.85 8.03 -4.49
CA LYS A 50 10.19 8.92 -3.37
C LYS A 50 9.47 8.45 -2.11
N ALA A 51 9.98 8.82 -0.93
CA ALA A 51 9.33 8.52 0.35
C ALA A 51 7.86 8.98 0.40
N THR A 52 7.53 10.10 -0.25
CA THR A 52 6.16 10.64 -0.33
C THR A 52 5.18 9.62 -0.90
N LEU A 53 5.58 8.79 -1.87
CA LEU A 53 4.73 7.74 -2.45
C LEU A 53 4.17 6.81 -1.38
N VAL A 54 5.04 6.28 -0.52
CA VAL A 54 4.65 5.37 0.56
C VAL A 54 3.91 6.12 1.66
N CYS A 55 4.37 7.32 2.02
CA CYS A 55 3.71 8.10 3.06
C CYS A 55 2.27 8.47 2.68
N ASP A 56 2.00 8.77 1.41
CA ASP A 56 0.66 9.13 0.93
C ASP A 56 -0.26 7.91 0.92
N ALA A 57 0.24 6.75 0.47
CA ALA A 57 -0.50 5.49 0.53
C ALA A 57 -0.85 5.10 1.99
N LEU A 58 0.10 5.25 2.93
CA LEU A 58 -0.12 4.97 4.35
C LEU A 58 -1.08 5.98 5.01
N ARG A 59 -0.97 7.28 4.67
CA ARG A 59 -1.92 8.29 5.15
C ARG A 59 -3.34 7.97 4.71
N MET A 60 -3.52 7.58 3.44
CA MET A 60 -4.81 7.15 2.92
C MET A 60 -5.37 5.96 3.70
N ALA A 61 -4.55 4.93 3.94
CA ALA A 61 -4.93 3.75 4.73
C ALA A 61 -5.41 4.09 6.14
N ILE A 62 -4.75 5.04 6.81
CA ILE A 62 -5.11 5.44 8.18
C ILE A 62 -6.29 6.42 8.21
N TRP A 63 -6.59 7.13 7.12
CA TRP A 63 -7.67 8.12 7.06
C TRP A 63 -9.03 7.56 6.58
N LEU A 64 -9.05 6.47 5.80
CA LEU A 64 -10.28 5.83 5.30
C LEU A 64 -11.03 5.02 6.37
N ARG A 65 -11.24 5.61 7.55
CA ARG A 65 -11.99 5.02 8.67
C ARG A 65 -13.48 5.30 8.55
#